data_AF-A0AAD9FZS6-F1
#
_entry.id   AF-A0AAD9FZS6-F1
#
_cell.length_a   1.000
_cell.length_b   1.000
_cell.length_c   1.000
_cell.angle_alpha   90.00
_cell.angle_beta   90.00
_cell.angle_gamma   90.00
#
_symmetry.space_group_name_H-M   'P 1'
#
loop_
_entity.id
_entity.type
_entity.pdbx_description
1 polymer ?
#
loop_
_entity_poly.entity_id
_entity_poly.type
_entity_poly.pdbx_seq_one_letter_code
_entity_poly.pdbx_strand_id
1 'polypeptide(L)'
;MWSNKQGESLGLFPGRKTLGPLFLMTVTPVAATLITHVFVQHGGSIGSFLASGKSLMEIWPTPWDPTAWKLIGVFMTTQLVLMRAVPGKPSYGPITPGGNVPVYKANGFQCFALSLALYLAGAFVFELYPGGIVYDYMPEIISALNVFSFIFCLFLYIKGVFLWQSSSDCGTSGNPVFDFYWGTELYPRVLGWDVKQFTNCRCGLMFWAVGVLSYACKQREMYGYLSDSMAVSVALQLVYVAKFFWWEAGYMCSIDIMHDRAGYYLCWGCLVWVPSVYTSPAMYLVQNPIHLGTPLALAIFTTGVLMGSYLSARVSKMP
;
A
#
# COMPACT_ATOMS: atom_id res chain seq x y z
N MET A 1 -25.25 -2.39 1.98
CA MET A 1 -25.97 -2.68 3.24
C MET A 1 -24.99 -2.51 4.39
N TRP A 2 -25.00 -1.39 5.11
CA TRP A 2 -24.69 -1.27 6.54
C TRP A 2 -25.36 0.02 7.03
N SER A 3 -26.38 -0.20 7.87
CA SER A 3 -27.23 0.71 8.64
C SER A 3 -28.08 1.80 7.96
N ASN A 4 -29.29 1.38 7.57
CA ASN A 4 -30.53 2.15 7.81
C ASN A 4 -31.26 1.58 9.06
N LYS A 5 -30.54 1.16 10.10
CA LYS A 5 -31.15 0.75 11.37
C LYS A 5 -30.89 1.85 12.40
N GLN A 6 -31.97 2.50 12.85
CA GLN A 6 -32.01 3.52 13.90
C GLN A 6 -31.68 2.98 15.31
N GLY A 7 -30.95 1.87 15.42
CA GLY A 7 -30.49 1.32 16.69
C GLY A 7 -28.97 1.28 16.72
N GLU A 8 -28.35 1.86 17.76
CA GLU A 8 -26.92 1.69 17.99
C GLU A 8 -26.59 0.20 18.04
N SER A 9 -25.72 -0.26 17.14
CA SER A 9 -25.22 -1.62 17.20
C SER A 9 -24.45 -1.78 18.51
N LEU A 10 -25.01 -2.57 19.44
CA LEU A 10 -24.45 -2.79 20.78
C LEU A 10 -23.11 -3.54 20.77
N GLY A 11 -22.77 -4.22 19.66
CA GLY A 11 -21.50 -4.93 19.50
C GLY A 11 -21.30 -6.06 20.52
N LEU A 12 -20.24 -6.87 20.34
CA LEU A 12 -19.95 -7.98 21.24
C LEU A 12 -19.22 -7.53 22.52
N PHE A 13 -18.50 -6.39 22.47
CA PHE A 13 -17.67 -5.90 23.56
C PHE A 13 -17.99 -4.44 23.93
N PRO A 14 -18.10 -4.11 25.23
CA PRO A 14 -18.22 -2.73 25.69
C PRO A 14 -16.99 -1.93 25.30
N GLY A 15 -17.17 -0.69 24.85
CA GLY A 15 -16.06 0.19 24.47
C GLY A 15 -15.39 -0.14 23.12
N ARG A 16 -15.97 -1.01 22.28
CA ARG A 16 -15.38 -1.40 20.97
C ARG A 16 -14.99 -0.23 20.07
N LYS A 17 -15.75 0.88 20.11
CA LYS A 17 -15.51 2.08 19.30
C LYS A 17 -14.20 2.79 19.69
N THR A 18 -13.63 2.49 20.87
CA THR A 18 -12.38 3.08 21.35
C THR A 18 -11.29 2.02 21.47
N LEU A 19 -11.58 0.91 22.17
CA LEU A 19 -10.58 -0.12 22.46
C LEU A 19 -10.14 -0.88 21.21
N GLY A 20 -11.05 -1.18 20.29
CA GLY A 20 -10.73 -1.85 19.02
C GLY A 20 -9.76 -1.03 18.16
N PRO A 21 -10.12 0.23 17.84
CA PRO A 21 -9.22 1.14 17.14
C PRO A 21 -7.86 1.32 17.82
N LEU A 22 -7.82 1.53 19.15
CA LEU A 22 -6.55 1.67 19.87
C LEU A 22 -5.69 0.43 19.75
N PHE A 23 -6.28 -0.76 19.94
CA PHE A 23 -5.57 -2.02 19.78
C PHE A 23 -4.98 -2.17 18.38
N LEU A 24 -5.75 -1.86 17.34
CA LEU A 24 -5.26 -1.94 15.96
C LEU A 24 -4.16 -0.90 15.71
N MET A 25 -4.32 0.33 16.17
CA MET A 25 -3.32 1.38 16.01
C MET A 25 -2.01 1.08 16.76
N THR A 26 -2.02 0.29 17.83
CA THR A 26 -0.80 -0.10 18.54
C THR A 26 -0.18 -1.38 17.98
N VAL A 27 -0.98 -2.38 17.63
CA VAL A 27 -0.48 -3.69 17.20
C VAL A 27 -0.05 -3.71 15.75
N THR A 28 -0.78 -3.05 14.83
CA THR A 28 -0.48 -3.18 13.40
C THR A 28 0.86 -2.55 12.98
N PRO A 29 1.32 -1.41 13.52
CA PRO A 29 2.67 -0.87 13.25
C PRO A 29 3.78 -1.81 13.71
N VAL A 30 3.60 -2.43 14.88
CA VAL A 30 4.54 -3.42 15.43
C VAL A 30 4.59 -4.65 14.54
N ALA A 31 3.42 -5.16 14.13
CA ALA A 31 3.34 -6.31 13.23
C ALA A 31 4.02 -6.03 11.87
N ALA A 32 3.78 -4.88 11.24
CA ALA A 32 4.40 -4.51 9.97
C ALA A 32 5.94 -4.44 10.07
N THR A 33 6.45 -3.85 11.17
CA THR A 33 7.89 -3.74 11.43
C THR A 33 8.51 -5.11 11.68
N LEU A 34 7.86 -5.96 12.49
CA LEU A 34 8.31 -7.32 12.76
C LEU A 34 8.35 -8.18 11.50
N ILE A 35 7.28 -8.15 10.69
CA ILE A 35 7.21 -8.89 9.42
C ILE A 35 8.40 -8.50 8.53
N THR A 36 8.60 -7.20 8.34
CA THR A 36 9.69 -6.68 7.51
C THR A 36 11.05 -7.09 8.06
N HIS A 37 11.28 -6.96 9.37
CA HIS A 37 12.52 -7.35 10.00
C HIS A 37 12.81 -8.86 9.87
N VAL A 38 11.82 -9.71 10.08
CA VAL A 38 11.98 -11.17 9.96
C VAL A 38 12.35 -11.55 8.52
N PHE A 39 11.73 -10.95 7.51
CA PHE A 39 12.06 -11.24 6.12
C PHE A 39 13.40 -10.67 5.67
N VAL A 40 13.79 -9.47 6.13
CA VAL A 40 15.01 -8.78 5.68
C VAL A 40 16.25 -9.15 6.50
N GLN A 41 16.12 -9.49 7.79
CA GLN A 41 17.28 -9.77 8.66
C GLN A 41 17.43 -11.26 8.98
N HIS A 42 16.34 -12.03 8.93
CA HIS A 42 16.34 -13.46 9.30
C HIS A 42 15.90 -14.37 8.15
N GLY A 43 15.83 -13.86 6.92
CA GLY A 43 15.43 -14.62 5.74
C GLY A 43 14.06 -15.30 5.87
N GLY A 44 13.15 -14.76 6.69
CA GLY A 44 11.83 -15.32 6.95
C GLY A 44 11.77 -16.38 8.06
N SER A 45 12.89 -16.71 8.72
CA SER A 45 12.92 -17.74 9.77
C SER A 45 12.50 -17.18 11.14
N ILE A 46 11.31 -17.60 11.61
CA ILE A 46 10.83 -17.28 12.97
C ILE A 46 11.74 -17.88 14.03
N GLY A 47 12.30 -19.07 13.79
CA GLY A 47 13.23 -19.71 14.74
C GLY A 47 14.51 -18.90 14.93
N SER A 48 15.10 -18.39 13.83
CA SER A 48 16.28 -17.50 13.90
C SER A 48 15.96 -16.19 14.62
N PHE A 49 14.78 -15.63 14.35
CA PHE A 49 14.31 -14.43 15.01
C PHE A 49 14.16 -14.62 16.54
N LEU A 50 13.48 -15.68 16.98
CA LEU A 50 13.32 -15.98 18.41
C LEU A 50 14.65 -16.30 19.09
N ALA A 51 15.56 -17.00 18.41
CA ALA A 51 16.89 -17.30 18.91
C ALA A 51 17.78 -16.05 19.04
N SER A 52 17.51 -14.98 18.29
CA SER A 52 18.26 -13.72 18.40
C SER A 52 18.08 -13.04 19.75
N GLY A 53 16.97 -13.31 20.45
CA GLY A 53 16.66 -12.72 21.75
C GLY A 53 16.53 -11.19 21.76
N LYS A 54 16.52 -10.54 20.59
CA LYS A 54 16.48 -9.08 20.48
C LYS A 54 15.17 -8.51 20.98
N SER A 55 15.25 -7.40 21.70
CA SER A 55 14.06 -6.69 22.16
C SER A 55 13.38 -5.96 21.00
N LEU A 56 12.08 -5.65 21.14
CA LEU A 56 11.35 -4.86 20.14
C LEU A 56 12.02 -3.50 19.84
N MET A 57 12.68 -2.90 20.84
CA MET A 57 13.37 -1.62 20.69
C MET A 57 14.64 -1.74 19.84
N GLU A 58 15.32 -2.88 19.88
CA GLU A 58 16.50 -3.17 19.05
C GLU A 58 16.12 -3.57 17.63
N ILE A 59 14.95 -4.18 17.47
CA ILE A 59 14.40 -4.58 16.16
C ILE A 59 13.90 -3.37 15.37
N TRP A 60 13.36 -2.36 16.07
CA TRP A 60 12.75 -1.19 15.46
C TRP A 60 13.85 -0.24 14.94
N PRO A 61 14.06 -0.13 13.62
CA PRO A 61 15.09 0.74 13.07
C PRO A 61 14.72 2.20 13.33
N THR A 62 15.74 3.07 13.45
CA THR A 62 15.50 4.48 13.68
C THR A 62 14.60 5.05 12.57
N PRO A 63 13.43 5.65 12.89
CA PRO A 63 12.52 6.17 11.87
C PRO A 63 13.07 7.42 11.18
N TRP A 64 14.24 7.92 11.59
CA TRP A 64 14.84 9.17 11.16
C TRP A 64 16.01 9.00 10.20
N ASP A 65 16.15 7.83 9.57
CA ASP A 65 17.17 7.62 8.56
C ASP A 65 16.96 8.61 7.38
N PRO A 66 17.94 9.48 7.07
CA PRO A 66 17.78 10.49 6.03
C PRO A 66 17.58 9.89 4.63
N THR A 67 18.15 8.71 4.38
CA THR A 67 18.07 8.03 3.08
C THR A 67 16.66 7.47 2.87
N ALA A 68 16.09 6.82 3.88
CA ALA A 68 14.71 6.34 3.85
C ALA A 68 13.72 7.49 3.59
N TRP A 69 13.84 8.61 4.31
CA TRP A 69 12.99 9.80 4.06
C TRP A 69 13.18 10.39 2.68
N LYS A 70 14.41 10.41 2.16
CA LYS A 70 14.68 10.85 0.78
C LYS A 70 14.01 9.94 -0.23
N LEU A 71 14.10 8.62 -0.08
CA LEU A 71 13.46 7.64 -0.96
C LEU A 71 11.93 7.81 -0.94
N ILE A 72 11.33 7.89 0.25
CA ILE A 72 9.90 8.11 0.43
C ILE A 72 9.47 9.44 -0.23
N GLY A 73 10.19 10.52 0.05
CA GLY A 73 9.87 11.86 -0.46
C GLY A 73 9.96 11.94 -1.98
N VAL A 74 11.03 11.42 -2.58
CA VAL A 74 11.20 11.38 -4.04
C VAL A 74 10.11 10.52 -4.69
N PHE A 75 9.83 9.35 -4.12
CA PHE A 75 8.79 8.47 -4.64
C PHE A 75 7.40 9.14 -4.58
N MET A 76 6.97 9.58 -3.39
CA MET A 76 5.66 10.23 -3.21
C MET A 76 5.50 11.48 -4.08
N THR A 77 6.55 12.30 -4.18
CA THR A 77 6.54 13.50 -5.04
C THR A 77 6.39 13.11 -6.51
N THR A 78 7.14 12.10 -6.97
CA THR A 78 7.02 11.59 -8.35
C THR A 78 5.59 11.11 -8.62
N GLN A 79 4.99 10.38 -7.67
CA GLN A 79 3.62 9.89 -7.81
C GLN A 79 2.58 11.01 -7.85
N LEU A 80 2.73 12.06 -7.02
CA LEU A 80 1.86 13.25 -7.06
C LEU A 80 1.97 14.01 -8.39
N VAL A 81 3.19 14.15 -8.91
CA VAL A 81 3.46 14.79 -10.20
C VAL A 81 2.83 13.98 -11.33
N LEU A 82 3.08 12.67 -11.39
CA LEU A 82 2.51 11.80 -12.42
C LEU A 82 0.98 11.79 -12.37
N MET A 83 0.40 11.70 -11.17
CA MET A 83 -1.05 11.73 -10.95
C MET A 83 -1.71 12.95 -11.60
N ARG A 84 -1.05 14.12 -11.59
CA ARG A 84 -1.58 15.35 -12.17
C ARG A 84 -1.17 15.57 -13.63
N ALA A 85 0.10 15.36 -13.94
CA ALA A 85 0.70 15.68 -15.24
C ALA A 85 0.28 14.70 -16.35
N VAL A 86 0.22 13.40 -16.06
CA VAL A 86 -0.08 12.38 -17.07
C VAL A 86 -1.53 12.53 -17.55
N PRO A 87 -1.79 12.71 -18.85
CA PRO A 87 -3.14 12.91 -19.39
C PRO A 87 -4.04 11.71 -19.10
N GLY A 88 -5.35 11.91 -19.07
CA GLY A 88 -6.29 10.85 -18.76
C GLY A 88 -7.72 11.34 -18.86
N LYS A 89 -8.63 10.45 -19.23
CA LYS A 89 -10.05 10.79 -19.32
C LYS A 89 -10.63 10.99 -17.90
N PRO A 90 -11.57 11.92 -17.71
CA PRO A 90 -12.28 12.01 -16.45
C PRO A 90 -13.08 10.72 -16.22
N SER A 91 -13.02 10.20 -14.99
CA SER A 91 -13.79 9.06 -14.51
C SER A 91 -14.59 9.50 -13.29
N TYR A 92 -15.84 9.10 -13.22
CA TYR A 92 -16.74 9.49 -12.14
C TYR A 92 -16.90 8.32 -11.19
N GLY A 93 -16.72 8.59 -9.89
CA GLY A 93 -17.15 7.65 -8.87
C GLY A 93 -18.67 7.70 -8.67
N PRO A 94 -19.21 6.82 -7.82
CA PRO A 94 -20.63 6.75 -7.56
C PRO A 94 -21.12 7.94 -6.73
N ILE A 95 -22.43 8.19 -6.80
CA ILE A 95 -23.08 9.25 -6.01
C ILE A 95 -22.97 8.91 -4.53
N THR A 96 -22.48 9.85 -3.75
CA THR A 96 -22.28 9.69 -2.32
C THR A 96 -23.58 9.91 -1.53
N PRO A 97 -23.67 9.47 -0.26
CA PRO A 97 -24.83 9.78 0.59
C PRO A 97 -25.12 11.28 0.71
N GLY A 98 -24.09 12.13 0.65
CA GLY A 98 -24.22 13.59 0.62
C GLY A 98 -24.55 14.18 -0.76
N GLY A 99 -24.80 13.35 -1.78
CA GLY A 99 -25.19 13.76 -3.13
C GLY A 99 -24.02 14.22 -4.02
N ASN A 100 -22.77 14.07 -3.58
CA ASN A 100 -21.60 14.46 -4.35
C ASN A 100 -21.22 13.38 -5.37
N VAL A 101 -20.52 13.78 -6.43
CA VAL A 101 -19.95 12.86 -7.41
C VAL A 101 -18.44 13.11 -7.50
N PRO A 102 -17.60 12.23 -6.95
CA PRO A 102 -16.16 12.42 -7.00
C PRO A 102 -15.65 12.21 -8.43
N VAL A 103 -14.84 13.16 -8.91
CA VAL A 103 -14.21 13.12 -10.23
C VAL A 103 -12.74 12.74 -10.08
N TYR A 104 -12.34 11.70 -10.80
CA TYR A 104 -10.98 11.16 -10.86
C TYR A 104 -10.42 11.26 -12.28
N LYS A 105 -9.10 11.15 -12.41
CA LYS A 105 -8.40 11.06 -13.70
C LYS A 105 -8.01 9.61 -13.96
N ALA A 106 -8.53 9.01 -15.03
CA ALA A 106 -8.20 7.65 -15.45
C ALA A 106 -6.84 7.62 -16.17
N ASN A 107 -5.77 7.71 -15.38
CA ASN A 107 -4.38 7.68 -15.86
C ASN A 107 -3.50 6.65 -15.13
N GLY A 108 -4.08 5.74 -14.35
CA GLY A 108 -3.33 4.80 -13.51
C GLY A 108 -2.39 3.91 -14.29
N PHE A 109 -2.84 3.29 -15.38
CA PHE A 109 -1.98 2.40 -16.17
C PHE A 109 -0.78 3.12 -16.79
N GLN A 110 -0.98 4.36 -17.25
CA GLN A 110 0.11 5.19 -17.78
C GLN A 110 1.08 5.60 -16.67
N CYS A 111 0.57 6.02 -15.50
CA CYS A 111 1.41 6.31 -14.34
C CYS A 111 2.18 5.08 -13.87
N PHE A 112 1.58 3.88 -13.96
CA PHE A 112 2.21 2.61 -13.64
C PHE A 112 3.37 2.30 -14.56
N ALA A 113 3.13 2.30 -15.88
CA ALA A 113 4.19 2.06 -16.86
C ALA A 113 5.33 3.08 -16.71
N LEU A 114 5.00 4.37 -16.53
CA LEU A 114 5.99 5.43 -16.30
C LEU A 114 6.77 5.24 -15.00
N SER A 115 6.12 4.84 -13.91
CA SER A 115 6.81 4.61 -12.62
C SER A 115 7.82 3.47 -12.72
N LEU A 116 7.46 2.38 -13.38
CA LEU A 116 8.38 1.26 -13.61
C LEU A 116 9.52 1.66 -14.55
N ALA A 117 9.21 2.38 -15.63
CA ALA A 117 10.20 2.85 -16.59
C ALA A 117 11.19 3.83 -15.94
N LEU A 118 10.70 4.80 -15.15
CA LEU A 118 11.54 5.74 -14.41
C LEU A 118 12.41 5.00 -13.39
N TYR A 119 11.85 4.01 -12.68
CA TYR A 119 12.60 3.25 -11.71
C TYR A 119 13.76 2.47 -12.36
N LEU A 120 13.47 1.72 -13.43
CA LEU A 120 14.45 0.92 -14.15
C LEU A 120 15.48 1.78 -14.89
N ALA A 121 15.05 2.89 -15.51
CA ALA A 121 15.96 3.84 -16.14
C ALA A 121 16.88 4.51 -15.12
N GLY A 122 16.35 4.90 -13.96
CA GLY A 122 17.13 5.44 -12.85
C GLY A 122 18.22 4.47 -12.37
N ALA A 123 17.90 3.18 -12.28
CA ALA A 123 18.85 2.16 -11.84
C ALA A 123 19.88 1.76 -12.92
N PHE A 124 19.45 1.54 -14.17
CA PHE A 124 20.27 0.87 -15.19
C PHE A 124 20.74 1.77 -16.34
N VAL A 125 20.12 2.93 -16.56
CA VAL A 125 20.49 3.85 -17.65
C VAL A 125 21.24 5.06 -17.11
N PHE A 126 20.73 5.64 -16.02
CA PHE A 126 21.30 6.82 -15.38
C PHE A 126 22.17 6.49 -14.17
N GLU A 127 22.17 5.23 -13.72
CA GLU A 127 22.96 4.74 -12.58
C GLU A 127 22.86 5.63 -11.32
N LEU A 128 21.66 6.18 -11.07
CA LEU A 128 21.41 7.11 -9.96
C LEU A 128 21.44 6.43 -8.59
N TYR A 129 21.13 5.13 -8.55
CA TYR A 129 21.05 4.31 -7.35
C TYR A 129 21.16 2.82 -7.71
N PRO A 130 21.57 1.94 -6.77
CA PRO A 130 21.55 0.49 -6.99
C PRO A 130 20.11 -0.02 -7.12
N GLY A 131 19.87 -0.98 -8.02
CA GLY A 131 18.54 -1.52 -8.27
C GLY A 131 17.92 -2.18 -7.05
N GLY A 132 18.73 -2.70 -6.12
CA GLY A 132 18.30 -3.27 -4.84
C GLY A 132 18.00 -2.28 -3.71
N ILE A 133 18.11 -0.96 -3.93
CA ILE A 133 18.09 0.05 -2.87
C ILE A 133 16.85 0.00 -1.96
N VAL A 134 15.67 -0.35 -2.49
CA VAL A 134 14.45 -0.40 -1.69
C VAL A 134 14.50 -1.55 -0.69
N TYR A 135 15.09 -2.69 -1.05
CA TYR A 135 15.27 -3.82 -0.13
C TYR A 135 16.19 -3.45 1.03
N ASP A 136 17.30 -2.78 0.71
CA ASP A 136 18.34 -2.44 1.69
C ASP A 136 17.85 -1.54 2.80
N TYR A 137 17.00 -0.57 2.45
CA TYR A 137 16.40 0.38 3.40
C TYR A 137 14.96 0.03 3.80
N MET A 138 14.47 -1.17 3.47
CA MET A 138 13.07 -1.53 3.70
C MET A 138 12.66 -1.43 5.18
N PRO A 139 13.47 -1.89 6.17
CA PRO A 139 13.14 -1.73 7.58
C PRO A 139 12.99 -0.26 8.00
N GLU A 140 13.91 0.61 7.56
CA GLU A 140 13.91 2.05 7.82
C GLU A 140 12.75 2.74 7.12
N ILE A 141 12.43 2.34 5.88
CA ILE A 141 11.28 2.85 5.12
C ILE A 141 9.98 2.55 5.85
N ILE A 142 9.78 1.32 6.35
CA ILE A 142 8.56 0.96 7.11
C ILE A 142 8.49 1.73 8.43
N SER A 143 9.62 1.90 9.11
CA SER A 143 9.70 2.69 10.35
C SER A 143 9.34 4.17 10.10
N ALA A 144 9.89 4.78 9.05
CA ALA A 144 9.59 6.15 8.65
C ALA A 144 8.13 6.32 8.18
N LEU A 145 7.61 5.37 7.38
CA LEU A 145 6.23 5.39 6.89
C LEU A 145 5.21 5.21 8.02
N ASN A 146 5.54 4.47 9.08
CA ASN A 146 4.73 4.42 10.29
C ASN A 146 4.56 5.83 10.87
N VAL A 147 5.67 6.52 11.14
CA VAL A 147 5.65 7.89 11.69
C VAL A 147 4.92 8.85 10.74
N PHE A 148 5.25 8.82 9.44
CA PHE A 148 4.60 9.63 8.42
C PHE A 148 3.08 9.41 8.40
N SER A 149 2.62 8.15 8.42
CA SER A 149 1.20 7.82 8.33
C SER A 149 0.43 8.31 9.56
N PHE A 150 0.99 8.21 10.76
CA PHE A 150 0.38 8.78 11.97
C PHE A 150 0.24 10.30 11.87
N ILE A 151 1.31 10.99 11.46
CA ILE A 151 1.29 12.45 11.27
C ILE A 151 0.29 12.85 10.18
N PHE A 152 0.27 12.12 9.06
CA PHE A 152 -0.63 12.37 7.95
C PHE A 152 -2.09 12.16 8.34
N CYS A 153 -2.41 11.09 9.08
CA CYS A 153 -3.77 10.86 9.57
C CYS A 153 -4.18 11.89 10.63
N LEU A 154 -3.25 12.35 11.46
CA LEU A 154 -3.49 13.44 12.41
C LEU A 154 -3.83 14.73 11.67
N PHE A 155 -3.08 15.04 10.62
CA PHE A 155 -3.37 16.16 9.73
C PHE A 155 -4.77 16.05 9.11
N LEU A 156 -5.15 14.88 8.58
CA LEU A 156 -6.50 14.66 8.01
C LEU A 156 -7.61 14.83 9.06
N TYR A 157 -7.39 14.32 10.27
CA TYR A 157 -8.31 14.49 11.39
C TYR A 157 -8.48 15.98 11.73
N ILE A 158 -7.37 16.71 11.95
CA ILE A 158 -7.41 18.14 12.26
C ILE A 158 -8.08 18.93 11.14
N LYS A 159 -7.74 18.62 9.88
CA LYS A 159 -8.32 19.26 8.70
C LYS A 159 -9.84 19.10 8.67
N GLY A 160 -10.33 17.87 8.81
CA GLY A 160 -11.77 17.59 8.68
C GLY A 160 -12.61 18.08 9.85
N VAL A 161 -12.04 18.19 11.05
CA VAL A 161 -12.75 18.71 12.24
C VAL A 161 -12.67 20.23 12.35
N PHE A 162 -11.50 20.82 12.16
CA PHE A 162 -11.23 22.20 12.58
C PHE A 162 -10.94 23.18 11.45
N LEU A 163 -10.50 22.72 10.28
CA LEU A 163 -10.05 23.62 9.22
C LEU A 163 -11.10 23.79 8.13
N TRP A 164 -11.13 22.87 7.16
CA TRP A 164 -12.06 22.93 6.04
C TRP A 164 -12.42 21.52 5.57
N GLN A 165 -13.69 21.32 5.29
CA GLN A 165 -14.20 20.10 4.69
C GLN A 165 -14.22 20.22 3.17
N SER A 166 -13.85 19.14 2.49
CA SER A 166 -13.72 19.12 1.03
C SER A 166 -15.06 18.86 0.32
N SER A 167 -16.00 18.26 1.03
CA SER A 167 -17.37 18.00 0.56
C SER A 167 -18.33 17.90 1.75
N SER A 168 -19.64 17.80 1.46
CA SER A 168 -20.67 17.54 2.47
C SER A 168 -20.60 16.13 3.06
N ASP A 169 -19.78 15.22 2.50
CA ASP A 169 -19.55 13.87 3.03
C ASP A 169 -18.53 13.86 4.18
N CYS A 170 -18.74 14.75 5.15
CA CYS A 170 -17.92 14.90 6.35
C CYS A 170 -18.74 14.60 7.60
N GLY A 171 -18.08 14.31 8.72
CA GLY A 171 -18.77 14.05 9.98
C GLY A 171 -17.86 13.43 11.04
N THR A 172 -18.31 13.52 12.28
CA THR A 172 -17.61 13.03 13.48
C THR A 172 -18.52 12.10 14.26
N SER A 173 -17.96 11.10 14.91
CA SER A 173 -18.68 10.20 15.81
C SER A 173 -18.80 10.73 17.24
N GLY A 174 -18.11 11.84 17.56
CA GLY A 174 -17.98 12.37 18.92
C GLY A 174 -16.90 11.68 19.75
N ASN A 175 -16.20 10.69 19.18
CA ASN A 175 -15.07 10.00 19.79
C ASN A 175 -13.80 10.25 18.98
N PRO A 176 -12.86 11.08 19.49
CA PRO A 176 -11.64 11.44 18.76
C PRO A 176 -10.80 10.25 18.31
N VAL A 177 -10.74 9.19 19.11
CA VAL A 177 -9.99 7.97 18.80
C VAL A 177 -10.60 7.26 17.59
N PHE A 178 -11.92 7.13 17.57
CA PHE A 178 -12.63 6.50 16.46
C PHE A 178 -12.55 7.38 15.21
N ASP A 179 -12.67 8.69 15.34
CA ASP A 179 -12.63 9.63 14.23
C ASP A 179 -11.23 9.74 13.60
N PHE A 180 -10.17 9.62 14.38
CA PHE A 180 -8.80 9.45 13.87
C PHE A 180 -8.63 8.12 13.13
N TYR A 181 -9.17 7.03 13.69
CA TYR A 181 -9.03 5.70 13.11
C TYR A 181 -9.79 5.54 11.80
N TRP A 182 -11.08 5.90 11.83
CA TRP A 182 -12.01 5.74 10.71
C TRP A 182 -11.88 6.87 9.69
N GLY A 183 -11.59 8.09 10.13
CA GLY A 183 -11.52 9.30 9.29
C GLY A 183 -12.79 10.14 9.36
N THR A 184 -12.63 11.45 9.15
CA THR A 184 -13.68 12.47 9.30
C THR A 184 -14.34 12.82 7.96
N GLU A 185 -13.58 12.78 6.87
CA GLU A 185 -14.05 13.03 5.51
C GLU A 185 -14.05 11.77 4.67
N LEU A 186 -15.08 11.60 3.84
CA LEU A 186 -15.12 10.51 2.87
C LEU A 186 -14.12 10.74 1.73
N TYR A 187 -14.04 11.94 1.16
CA TYR A 187 -13.10 12.25 0.07
C TYR A 187 -12.31 13.53 0.36
N PRO A 188 -11.36 13.50 1.32
CA PRO A 188 -10.56 14.68 1.59
C PRO A 188 -9.69 15.02 0.38
N ARG A 189 -9.70 16.30 0.03
CA ARG A 189 -8.84 16.87 -1.00
C ARG A 189 -7.89 17.88 -0.38
N VAL A 190 -6.62 17.76 -0.74
CA VAL A 190 -5.55 18.67 -0.29
C VAL A 190 -4.95 19.28 -1.54
N LEU A 191 -5.05 20.60 -1.69
CA LEU A 191 -4.53 21.32 -2.87
C LEU A 191 -5.00 20.73 -4.23
N GLY A 192 -6.18 20.12 -4.25
CA GLY A 192 -6.76 19.48 -5.44
C GLY A 192 -6.32 18.04 -5.69
N TRP A 193 -5.44 17.46 -4.87
CA TRP A 193 -5.15 16.02 -4.88
C TRP A 193 -6.16 15.25 -4.03
N ASP A 194 -6.70 14.18 -4.58
CA ASP A 194 -7.56 13.24 -3.86
C ASP A 194 -6.71 12.33 -2.98
N VAL A 195 -6.93 12.38 -1.67
CA VAL A 195 -6.10 11.68 -0.69
C VAL A 195 -6.21 10.17 -0.83
N LYS A 196 -7.41 9.64 -1.09
CA LYS A 196 -7.62 8.19 -1.20
C LYS A 196 -6.97 7.63 -2.46
N GLN A 197 -7.17 8.29 -3.59
CA GLN A 197 -6.53 7.88 -4.84
C GLN A 197 -5.00 7.96 -4.70
N PHE A 198 -4.50 8.98 -4.01
CA PHE A 198 -3.07 9.12 -3.75
C PHE A 198 -2.52 8.01 -2.86
N THR A 199 -3.03 7.84 -1.64
CA THR A 199 -2.46 6.88 -0.67
C THR A 199 -2.59 5.44 -1.15
N ASN A 200 -3.75 5.07 -1.71
CA ASN A 200 -4.05 3.71 -2.10
C ASN A 200 -3.44 3.34 -3.45
N CYS A 201 -3.83 4.05 -4.50
CA CYS A 201 -3.44 3.70 -5.85
C CYS A 201 -2.02 4.17 -6.17
N ARG A 202 -1.72 5.45 -5.93
CA ARG A 202 -0.47 6.06 -6.41
C ARG A 202 0.71 5.79 -5.48
N CYS A 203 0.51 5.68 -4.17
CA CYS A 203 1.57 5.32 -3.22
C CYS A 203 1.62 3.82 -2.98
N GLY A 204 0.60 3.24 -2.34
CA GLY A 204 0.63 1.85 -1.87
C GLY A 204 0.82 0.82 -3.00
N LEU A 205 -0.12 0.78 -3.95
CA LEU A 205 -0.09 -0.21 -5.03
C LEU A 205 1.04 0.04 -6.04
N MET A 206 1.39 1.30 -6.28
CA MET A 206 2.54 1.62 -7.13
C MET A 206 3.86 1.21 -6.48
N PHE A 207 3.99 1.44 -5.16
CA PHE A 207 5.16 0.98 -4.41
C PHE A 207 5.27 -0.53 -4.47
N TRP A 208 4.16 -1.27 -4.34
CA TRP A 208 4.20 -2.73 -4.45
C TRP A 208 4.92 -3.18 -5.74
N ALA A 209 4.56 -2.60 -6.88
CA ALA A 209 5.19 -2.94 -8.15
C ALA A 209 6.69 -2.57 -8.22
N VAL A 210 7.07 -1.39 -7.72
CA VAL A 210 8.46 -0.94 -7.70
C VAL A 210 9.30 -1.76 -6.71
N GLY A 211 8.76 -2.05 -5.53
CA GLY A 211 9.41 -2.81 -4.47
C GLY A 211 9.78 -4.21 -4.92
N VAL A 212 8.85 -4.95 -5.55
CA VAL A 212 9.14 -6.31 -6.02
C VAL A 212 10.21 -6.34 -7.12
N LEU A 213 10.28 -5.31 -7.97
CA LEU A 213 11.38 -5.16 -8.94
C LEU A 213 12.71 -4.88 -8.25
N SER A 214 12.70 -4.02 -7.22
CA SER A 214 13.91 -3.76 -6.43
C SER A 214 14.43 -5.04 -5.78
N TYR A 215 13.53 -5.87 -5.23
CA TYR A 215 13.91 -7.12 -4.59
C TYR A 215 14.50 -8.13 -5.58
N ALA A 216 13.96 -8.18 -6.81
CA ALA A 216 14.56 -8.96 -7.89
C ALA A 216 15.98 -8.48 -8.22
N CYS A 217 16.17 -7.15 -8.32
CA CYS A 217 17.49 -6.57 -8.54
C CYS A 217 18.43 -6.91 -7.39
N LYS A 218 17.96 -6.84 -6.14
CA LYS A 218 18.77 -7.17 -4.97
C LYS A 218 19.22 -8.62 -4.96
N GLN A 219 18.34 -9.57 -5.28
CA GLN A 219 18.72 -10.98 -5.38
C GLN A 219 19.82 -11.18 -6.44
N ARG A 220 19.70 -10.51 -7.59
CA ARG A 220 20.74 -10.54 -8.63
C ARG A 220 22.05 -9.90 -8.18
N GLU A 221 22.01 -8.81 -7.42
CA GLU A 221 23.21 -8.20 -6.83
C GLU A 221 23.90 -9.12 -5.83
N MET A 222 23.15 -9.86 -5.02
CA MET A 222 23.68 -10.77 -3.99
C MET A 222 24.28 -12.06 -4.57
N TYR A 223 23.63 -12.67 -5.57
CA TYR A 223 24.02 -13.98 -6.07
C TYR A 223 24.56 -13.99 -7.51
N GLY A 224 24.52 -12.86 -8.21
CA GLY A 224 24.91 -12.75 -9.62
C GLY A 224 23.88 -13.28 -10.63
N TYR A 225 22.79 -13.91 -10.16
CA TYR A 225 21.69 -14.43 -10.97
C TYR A 225 20.33 -14.21 -10.30
N LEU A 226 19.25 -14.32 -11.08
CA LEU A 226 17.87 -14.26 -10.60
C LEU A 226 17.30 -15.68 -10.55
N SER A 227 16.75 -16.11 -9.42
CA SER A 227 16.11 -17.43 -9.30
C SER A 227 14.79 -17.48 -10.07
N ASP A 228 14.41 -18.66 -10.56
CA ASP A 228 13.14 -18.85 -11.27
C ASP A 228 11.92 -18.58 -10.37
N SER A 229 12.00 -18.95 -9.09
CA SER A 229 11.01 -18.63 -8.06
C SER A 229 10.81 -17.12 -7.89
N MET A 230 11.89 -16.34 -7.86
CA MET A 230 11.82 -14.88 -7.78
C MET A 230 11.19 -14.31 -9.04
N ALA A 231 11.64 -14.75 -10.22
CA ALA A 231 11.11 -14.29 -11.50
C ALA A 231 9.59 -14.54 -11.61
N VAL A 232 9.12 -15.74 -11.25
CA VAL A 232 7.70 -16.09 -11.27
C VAL A 232 6.91 -15.27 -10.24
N SER A 233 7.42 -15.14 -9.02
CA SER A 233 6.76 -14.37 -7.95
C SER A 233 6.59 -12.90 -8.33
N VAL A 234 7.65 -12.27 -8.84
CA VAL A 234 7.65 -10.86 -9.27
C VAL A 234 6.74 -10.69 -10.48
N ALA A 235 6.82 -11.58 -11.47
CA ALA A 235 5.96 -11.52 -12.66
C ALA A 235 4.47 -11.63 -12.31
N LEU A 236 4.09 -12.55 -11.42
CA LEU A 236 2.70 -12.71 -10.98
C LEU A 236 2.20 -11.46 -10.24
N GLN A 237 3.01 -10.90 -9.33
CA GLN A 237 2.65 -9.67 -8.61
C GLN A 237 2.53 -8.48 -9.58
N LEU A 238 3.43 -8.34 -10.55
CA LEU A 238 3.36 -7.29 -11.56
C LEU A 238 2.14 -7.45 -12.47
N VAL A 239 1.79 -8.66 -12.90
CA VAL A 239 0.57 -8.91 -13.67
C VAL A 239 -0.67 -8.53 -12.86
N TYR A 240 -0.70 -8.87 -11.57
CA TYR A 240 -1.79 -8.50 -10.67
C TYR A 240 -1.94 -6.97 -10.56
N VAL A 241 -0.85 -6.25 -10.27
CA VAL A 241 -0.87 -4.80 -10.11
C VAL A 241 -1.13 -4.08 -11.44
N ALA A 242 -0.56 -4.56 -12.55
CA ALA A 242 -0.83 -4.01 -13.87
C ALA A 242 -2.31 -4.12 -14.23
N LYS A 243 -2.94 -5.27 -13.92
CA LYS A 243 -4.37 -5.47 -14.11
C LYS A 243 -5.21 -4.52 -13.26
N PHE A 244 -4.83 -4.32 -11.98
CA PHE A 244 -5.48 -3.34 -11.13
C PHE A 244 -5.50 -1.96 -11.79
N PHE A 245 -4.35 -1.49 -12.30
CA PHE A 245 -4.26 -0.18 -12.94
C PHE A 245 -4.97 -0.13 -14.30
N TRP A 246 -5.07 -1.24 -15.02
CA TRP A 246 -5.88 -1.35 -16.23
C TRP A 246 -7.38 -1.16 -15.95
N TRP A 247 -7.85 -1.62 -14.79
CA TRP A 247 -9.23 -1.51 -14.33
C TRP A 247 -9.42 -0.44 -13.24
N GLU A 248 -8.51 0.52 -13.12
CA GLU A 248 -8.53 1.50 -12.02
C GLU A 248 -9.87 2.23 -11.88
N ALA A 249 -10.51 2.57 -13.00
CA ALA A 249 -11.79 3.28 -12.99
C ALA A 249 -12.88 2.51 -12.22
N GLY A 250 -12.91 1.18 -12.32
CA GLY A 250 -13.85 0.35 -11.57
C GLY A 250 -13.49 0.23 -10.10
N TYR A 251 -12.21 0.34 -9.74
CA TYR A 251 -11.78 0.40 -8.34
C TYR A 251 -12.33 1.63 -7.61
N MET A 252 -12.59 2.73 -8.33
CA MET A 252 -13.25 3.92 -7.77
C MET A 252 -14.69 3.67 -7.32
N CYS A 253 -15.26 2.52 -7.67
CA CYS A 253 -16.58 2.05 -7.23
C CYS A 253 -16.49 0.91 -6.19
N SER A 254 -15.31 0.68 -5.60
CA SER A 254 -15.10 -0.32 -4.54
C SER A 254 -15.56 0.19 -3.16
N ILE A 255 -15.73 -0.73 -2.21
CA ILE A 255 -16.15 -0.39 -0.84
C ILE A 255 -15.19 0.58 -0.15
N ASP A 256 -13.88 0.38 -0.32
CA ASP A 256 -12.80 1.21 0.25
C ASP A 256 -12.92 2.68 -0.20
N ILE A 257 -13.36 2.89 -1.45
CA ILE A 257 -13.55 4.23 -1.99
C ILE A 257 -14.92 4.79 -1.59
N MET A 258 -15.98 4.01 -1.74
CA MET A 258 -17.37 4.44 -1.56
C MET A 258 -17.80 4.70 -0.11
N HIS A 259 -17.30 3.89 0.83
CA HIS A 259 -17.87 3.82 2.18
C HIS A 259 -16.86 4.16 3.27
N ASP A 260 -15.61 3.74 3.12
CA ASP A 260 -14.60 3.94 4.16
C ASP A 260 -14.09 5.37 4.13
N ARG A 261 -14.03 6.05 5.28
CA ARG A 261 -13.49 7.42 5.34
C ARG A 261 -11.96 7.38 5.32
N ALA A 262 -11.34 8.50 4.96
CA ALA A 262 -9.88 8.56 4.91
C ALA A 262 -9.32 8.86 6.31
N GLY A 263 -9.15 7.80 7.11
CA GLY A 263 -8.48 7.83 8.41
C GLY A 263 -7.26 6.91 8.45
N TYR A 264 -6.79 6.61 9.66
CA TYR A 264 -5.69 5.66 9.90
C TYR A 264 -5.93 4.33 9.20
N TYR A 265 -7.11 3.73 9.36
CA TYR A 265 -7.44 2.41 8.83
C TYR A 265 -7.09 2.27 7.34
N LEU A 266 -7.55 3.23 6.53
CA LEU A 266 -7.32 3.23 5.09
C LEU A 266 -5.90 3.71 4.74
N CYS A 267 -5.49 4.88 5.26
CA CYS A 267 -4.23 5.50 4.82
C CYS A 267 -3.01 4.71 5.31
N TRP A 268 -2.97 4.31 6.59
CA TRP A 268 -1.87 3.52 7.12
C TRP A 268 -1.84 2.12 6.48
N GLY A 269 -3.01 1.51 6.22
CA GLY A 269 -3.09 0.23 5.52
C GLY A 269 -2.42 0.28 4.14
N CYS A 270 -2.73 1.30 3.35
CA CYS A 270 -2.11 1.45 2.03
C CYS A 270 -0.63 1.84 2.08
N LEU A 271 -0.24 2.70 3.03
CA LEU A 271 1.11 3.26 3.10
C LEU A 271 2.12 2.34 3.78
N VAL A 272 1.69 1.47 4.69
CA VAL A 272 2.60 0.63 5.50
C VAL A 272 2.31 -0.84 5.30
N TRP A 273 1.05 -1.26 5.45
CA TRP A 273 0.68 -2.67 5.44
C TRP A 273 0.88 -3.33 4.07
N VAL A 274 0.49 -2.64 2.99
CA VAL A 274 0.71 -3.13 1.62
C VAL A 274 2.22 -3.31 1.34
N PRO A 275 3.08 -2.29 1.54
CA PRO A 275 4.53 -2.46 1.46
C PRO A 275 5.10 -3.60 2.29
N SER A 276 4.68 -3.78 3.55
CA SER A 276 5.27 -4.78 4.45
C SER A 276 4.77 -6.21 4.18
N VAL A 277 3.48 -6.38 3.91
CA VAL A 277 2.86 -7.72 3.89
C VAL A 277 2.72 -8.25 2.46
N TYR A 278 2.26 -7.43 1.52
CA TYR A 278 1.94 -7.89 0.17
C TYR A 278 3.22 -8.18 -0.62
N THR A 279 4.30 -7.46 -0.30
CA THR A 279 5.60 -7.66 -0.93
C THR A 279 6.45 -8.73 -0.24
N SER A 280 5.98 -9.27 0.90
CA SER A 280 6.73 -10.24 1.72
C SER A 280 7.16 -11.53 1.00
N PRO A 281 6.38 -12.11 0.05
CA PRO A 281 6.86 -13.29 -0.68
C PRO A 281 8.10 -12.98 -1.52
N ALA A 282 8.18 -11.79 -2.11
CA ALA A 282 9.37 -11.36 -2.83
C ALA A 282 10.52 -11.02 -1.87
N MET A 283 10.25 -10.38 -0.71
CA MET A 283 11.28 -10.14 0.31
C MET A 283 11.93 -11.43 0.81
N TYR A 284 11.12 -12.47 1.04
CA TYR A 284 11.60 -13.80 1.43
C TYR A 284 12.56 -14.40 0.40
N LEU A 285 12.18 -14.34 -0.89
CA LEU A 285 12.97 -14.92 -1.97
C LEU A 285 14.32 -14.22 -2.16
N VAL A 286 14.49 -12.97 -1.73
CA VAL A 286 15.78 -12.27 -1.83
C VAL A 286 16.88 -13.03 -1.10
N GLN A 287 16.61 -13.64 0.06
CA GLN A 287 17.59 -14.44 0.80
C GLN A 287 17.49 -15.95 0.55
N ASN A 288 16.41 -16.38 -0.11
CA ASN A 288 16.10 -17.79 -0.33
C ASN A 288 15.97 -18.05 -1.84
N PRO A 289 17.08 -18.12 -2.60
CA PRO A 289 17.05 -18.43 -4.02
C PRO A 289 16.65 -19.89 -4.24
N ILE A 290 15.35 -20.11 -4.47
CA ILE A 290 14.79 -21.45 -4.73
C ILE A 290 14.81 -21.70 -6.24
N HIS A 291 15.29 -22.88 -6.65
CA HIS A 291 15.24 -23.37 -8.03
C HIS A 291 14.07 -24.35 -8.18
N LEU A 292 13.04 -23.95 -8.93
CA LEU A 292 11.82 -24.72 -9.18
C LEU A 292 11.97 -25.67 -10.39
N GLY A 293 12.77 -25.28 -11.37
CA GLY A 293 12.82 -25.88 -12.69
C GLY A 293 11.73 -25.33 -13.62
N THR A 294 12.05 -25.26 -14.91
CA THR A 294 11.17 -24.67 -15.95
C THR A 294 9.73 -25.22 -15.96
N PRO A 295 9.48 -26.54 -15.82
CA PRO A 295 8.11 -27.06 -15.83
C PRO A 295 7.26 -26.54 -14.67
N LEU A 296 7.82 -26.55 -13.45
CA LEU A 296 7.11 -26.10 -12.26
C LEU A 296 6.93 -24.58 -12.25
N ALA A 297 7.97 -23.84 -12.63
CA ALA A 297 7.91 -22.39 -12.78
C ALA A 297 6.80 -21.97 -13.77
N LEU A 298 6.72 -22.61 -14.94
CA LEU A 298 5.67 -22.37 -15.93
C LEU A 298 4.28 -22.79 -15.43
N ALA A 299 4.17 -23.92 -14.72
CA ALA A 299 2.90 -24.37 -14.16
C ALA A 299 2.36 -23.39 -13.11
N ILE A 300 3.21 -22.90 -12.20
CA ILE A 300 2.84 -21.90 -11.19
C ILE A 300 2.44 -20.58 -11.87
N PHE A 301 3.24 -20.11 -12.82
CA PHE A 301 2.95 -18.87 -13.53
C PHE A 301 1.63 -18.94 -14.30
N THR A 302 1.42 -19.98 -15.10
CA THR A 302 0.20 -20.15 -15.90
C THR A 302 -1.03 -20.31 -15.02
N THR A 303 -0.95 -21.13 -13.95
CA THR A 303 -2.06 -21.30 -13.01
C THR A 303 -2.38 -19.99 -12.29
N GLY A 304 -1.38 -19.23 -11.84
CA GLY A 304 -1.58 -17.93 -11.19
C GLY A 304 -2.26 -16.91 -12.10
N VAL A 305 -1.82 -16.80 -13.36
CA VAL A 305 -2.43 -15.90 -14.35
C VAL A 305 -3.87 -16.35 -14.69
N LEU A 306 -4.10 -17.65 -14.84
CA LEU A 306 -5.44 -18.20 -15.15
C LEU A 306 -6.42 -18.00 -14.00
N MET A 307 -6.03 -18.29 -12.76
CA MET A 307 -6.88 -18.03 -11.59
C MET A 307 -7.19 -16.55 -11.45
N GLY A 308 -6.19 -15.68 -11.62
CA GLY A 308 -6.36 -14.23 -11.57
C GLY A 308 -7.31 -13.71 -12.65
N SER A 309 -7.24 -14.24 -13.87
CA SER A 309 -8.10 -13.84 -14.99
C SER A 309 -9.53 -14.39 -14.88
N TYR A 310 -9.68 -15.67 -14.51
CA TYR A 310 -10.98 -16.34 -14.41
C TYR A 310 -11.87 -15.77 -13.29
N LEU A 311 -11.29 -15.48 -12.12
CA LEU A 311 -12.03 -14.88 -11.00
C LEU A 311 -12.54 -13.48 -11.34
N SER A 312 -11.73 -12.64 -12.01
CA SER A 312 -12.21 -11.30 -12.40
C SER A 312 -13.25 -11.32 -13.52
N ALA A 313 -13.18 -12.25 -14.47
CA ALA A 313 -14.16 -12.32 -15.56
C ALA A 313 -15.58 -12.62 -15.06
N ARG A 314 -15.72 -13.24 -13.88
CA ARG A 314 -17.02 -13.38 -13.19
C ARG A 314 -17.44 -12.10 -12.48
N VAL A 315 -16.52 -11.40 -11.82
CA VAL A 315 -16.82 -10.16 -11.10
C VAL A 315 -17.22 -9.02 -12.06
N SER A 316 -16.57 -8.91 -13.22
CA SER A 316 -16.92 -7.91 -14.24
C SER A 316 -18.24 -8.17 -14.97
N LYS A 317 -18.86 -9.34 -14.76
CA LYS A 317 -20.15 -9.74 -15.32
C LYS A 317 -21.27 -9.73 -14.28
N MET A 318 -20.98 -9.37 -13.03
CA MET A 318 -22.04 -9.16 -12.05
C MET A 318 -22.68 -7.79 -12.31
N PRO A 319 -24.01 -7.74 -12.48
CA PRO A 319 -24.75 -6.55 -12.91
C PRO A 319 -24.69 -5.40 -11.93
#